data_AF-A0A0V0HKD1-F1
#
_entry.id   AF-A0A0V0HKD1-F1
#
_cell.length_a   1.000
_cell.length_b   1.000
_cell.length_c   1.000
_cell.angle_alpha   90.00
_cell.angle_beta   90.00
_cell.angle_gamma   90.00
#
_symmetry.space_group_name_H-M   'P 1'
#
loop_
_entity.id
_entity.type
_entity.pdbx_description
1 polymer ?
#
loop_
_entity_poly.entity_id
_entity_poly.type
_entity_poly.pdbx_seq_one_letter_code
_entity_poly.pdbx_strand_id
1 'polypeptide(L)'
;MKLEQNLIDAYSAEGWKGQSREKIRPERELQRAKKQILNCKLGIREIVHHLDLLSSAGQIDDSAIAPDGSVHHEHIICAKCKLQEAFPDNDIILCDGTCNCAFHQECLDPPLSTENIPPDDEGWFCKFCKCKMEIIEATNAHIGTHFAMDSNWENIFKEEALLPEGEESLLCPNKTGHLM
;
A
#
# COMPACT_ATOMS: atom_id res chain seq x y z
N MET A 1 15.61 -5.08 -0.22
CA MET A 1 15.44 -4.32 -1.49
C MET A 1 16.54 -3.30 -1.74
N LYS A 2 16.82 -2.35 -0.82
CA LYS A 2 17.80 -1.29 -1.07
C LYS A 2 19.23 -1.83 -1.31
N LEU A 3 19.64 -2.87 -0.58
CA LEU A 3 20.93 -3.53 -0.79
C LEU A 3 21.03 -4.15 -2.19
N GLU A 4 19.99 -4.88 -2.59
CA GLU A 4 19.88 -5.54 -3.89
C GLU A 4 19.83 -4.51 -5.03
N GLN A 5 19.11 -3.39 -4.84
CA GLN A 5 19.06 -2.29 -5.80
C GLN A 5 20.43 -1.62 -5.95
N ASN A 6 21.13 -1.35 -4.85
CA ASN A 6 22.50 -0.81 -4.87
C ASN A 6 23.47 -1.74 -5.62
N LEU A 7 23.33 -3.07 -5.44
CA LEU A 7 24.10 -4.06 -6.19
C LEU A 7 23.79 -3.96 -7.69
N ILE A 8 22.52 -3.87 -8.07
CA ILE A 8 22.14 -3.71 -9.48
C ILE A 8 22.72 -2.42 -10.06
N ASP A 9 22.56 -1.30 -9.38
CA ASP A 9 22.99 0.01 -9.86
C ASP A 9 24.51 0.08 -10.07
N ALA A 10 25.29 -0.47 -9.13
CA ALA A 10 26.76 -0.51 -9.21
C ALA A 10 27.29 -1.30 -10.42
N TYR A 11 26.58 -2.36 -10.83
CA TYR A 11 27.03 -3.29 -11.87
C TYR A 11 26.21 -3.22 -13.18
N SER A 12 25.25 -2.30 -13.29
CA SER A 12 24.45 -2.09 -14.50
C SER A 12 24.86 -0.87 -15.33
N ALA A 13 25.73 0.00 -14.81
CA ALA A 13 26.27 1.14 -15.54
C ALA A 13 27.14 0.72 -16.75
N GLU A 14 27.12 1.50 -17.83
CA GLU A 14 27.80 1.15 -19.10
C GLU A 14 29.33 1.03 -19.00
N GLY A 15 29.95 1.48 -17.89
CA GLY A 15 31.41 1.42 -17.65
C GLY A 15 31.99 0.02 -17.45
N TRP A 16 31.17 -1.02 -17.43
CA TRP A 16 31.59 -2.42 -17.45
C TRP A 16 31.90 -2.95 -18.87
N LYS A 17 31.73 -2.12 -19.92
CA LYS A 17 32.10 -2.42 -21.32
C LYS A 17 33.64 -2.43 -21.51
N GLY A 18 34.31 -3.45 -20.97
CA GLY A 18 35.49 -4.07 -21.59
C GLY A 18 36.83 -3.33 -21.64
N GLN A 19 37.02 -2.16 -21.02
CA GLN A 19 38.34 -1.46 -21.06
C GLN A 19 39.40 -2.01 -20.09
N SER A 20 39.04 -2.92 -19.18
CA SER A 20 39.96 -3.58 -18.24
C SER A 20 39.87 -5.09 -18.42
N ARG A 21 41.01 -5.75 -18.60
CA ARG A 21 41.12 -7.17 -18.97
C ARG A 21 40.59 -8.16 -17.92
N GLU A 22 40.21 -7.71 -16.71
CA GLU A 22 39.83 -8.58 -15.59
C GLU A 22 38.58 -8.13 -14.81
N LYS A 23 37.68 -7.34 -15.41
CA LYS A 23 36.41 -6.99 -14.74
C LYS A 23 35.32 -8.02 -15.06
N ILE A 24 35.16 -9.01 -14.18
CA ILE A 24 34.04 -9.97 -14.25
C ILE A 24 32.78 -9.31 -13.70
N ARG A 25 31.70 -9.28 -14.50
CA ARG A 25 30.37 -8.84 -14.06
C ARG A 25 29.65 -10.00 -13.36
N PRO A 26 29.13 -9.84 -12.14
CA PRO A 26 28.49 -10.91 -11.39
C PRO A 26 27.04 -11.14 -11.85
N GLU A 27 26.86 -11.70 -13.05
CA GLU A 27 25.55 -11.81 -13.71
C GLU A 27 24.56 -12.64 -12.88
N ARG A 28 25.00 -13.74 -12.24
CA ARG A 28 24.12 -14.60 -11.45
C ARG A 28 23.58 -13.89 -10.21
N GLU A 29 24.42 -13.11 -9.55
CA GLU A 29 24.09 -12.31 -8.38
C GLU A 29 23.13 -11.18 -8.75
N LEU A 30 23.33 -10.55 -9.92
CA LEU A 30 22.43 -9.52 -10.43
C LEU A 30 21.03 -10.08 -10.73
N GLN A 31 20.94 -11.24 -11.38
CA GLN A 31 19.66 -11.90 -11.62
C GLN A 31 18.97 -12.29 -10.30
N ARG A 32 19.73 -12.82 -9.33
CA ARG A 32 19.19 -13.10 -7.99
C ARG A 32 18.66 -11.84 -7.30
N ALA A 33 19.40 -10.74 -7.37
CA ALA A 33 18.99 -9.46 -6.79
C ALA A 33 17.70 -8.94 -7.43
N LYS A 34 17.57 -9.00 -8.76
CA LYS A 34 16.34 -8.62 -9.48
C LYS A 34 15.15 -9.45 -9.03
N LYS A 35 15.30 -10.77 -8.99
CA LYS A 35 14.25 -11.68 -8.53
C LYS A 35 13.83 -11.42 -7.08
N GLN A 36 14.80 -11.16 -6.21
CA GLN A 36 14.50 -10.85 -4.81
C GLN A 36 13.73 -9.53 -4.67
N ILE A 37 14.09 -8.49 -5.44
CA ILE A 37 13.34 -7.23 -5.47
C ILE A 37 11.91 -7.47 -5.96
N LEU A 38 11.75 -8.22 -7.06
CA LEU A 38 10.43 -8.56 -7.60
C LEU A 38 9.56 -9.27 -6.55
N ASN A 39 10.10 -10.31 -5.90
CA ASN A 39 9.39 -11.03 -4.84
C ASN A 39 9.00 -10.11 -3.68
N CYS A 40 9.88 -9.19 -3.27
CA CYS A 40 9.54 -8.24 -2.22
C CYS A 40 8.42 -7.28 -2.64
N LYS A 41 8.43 -6.78 -3.89
CA LYS A 41 7.37 -5.91 -4.43
C LYS A 41 6.02 -6.64 -4.45
N LEU A 42 5.98 -7.87 -4.95
CA LEU A 42 4.78 -8.70 -4.97
C LEU A 42 4.30 -9.04 -3.55
N GLY A 43 5.22 -9.28 -2.61
CA GLY A 43 4.87 -9.47 -1.20
C GLY A 43 4.22 -8.23 -0.57
N ILE A 44 4.72 -7.02 -0.87
CA ILE A 44 4.09 -5.78 -0.41
C ILE A 44 2.68 -5.63 -0.99
N ARG A 45 2.52 -5.87 -2.31
CA ARG A 45 1.22 -5.86 -2.98
C ARG A 45 0.21 -6.78 -2.27
N GLU A 46 0.62 -8.01 -1.95
CA GLU A 46 -0.24 -8.98 -1.27
C GLU A 46 -0.61 -8.55 0.16
N ILE A 47 0.33 -7.96 0.89
CA ILE A 47 0.04 -7.43 2.23
C ILE A 47 -1.00 -6.31 2.16
N VAL A 48 -0.89 -5.40 1.19
CA VAL A 48 -1.88 -4.33 0.99
C VAL A 48 -3.25 -4.92 0.63
N HIS A 49 -3.29 -5.93 -0.25
CA HIS A 49 -4.52 -6.65 -0.59
C HIS A 49 -5.18 -7.30 0.63
N HIS A 50 -4.41 -7.99 1.47
CA HIS A 50 -4.92 -8.56 2.71
C HIS A 50 -5.46 -7.50 3.67
N LEU A 51 -4.79 -6.35 3.78
CA LEU A 51 -5.29 -5.25 4.62
C LEU A 51 -6.59 -4.65 4.08
N ASP A 52 -6.72 -4.51 2.76
CA ASP A 52 -7.97 -4.07 2.12
C ASP A 52 -9.11 -5.04 2.45
N LEU A 53 -8.89 -6.35 2.30
CA LEU A 53 -9.88 -7.38 2.62
C LEU A 53 -10.28 -7.38 4.10
N LEU A 54 -9.31 -7.28 5.01
CA LEU A 54 -9.56 -7.26 6.45
C LEU A 54 -10.29 -5.98 6.89
N SER A 55 -9.92 -4.84 6.29
CA SER A 55 -10.50 -3.55 6.65
C SER A 55 -11.93 -3.38 6.15
N SER A 56 -12.29 -3.98 5.01
CA SER A 56 -13.61 -3.83 4.36
C SER A 56 -14.70 -4.74 4.95
N ALA A 57 -14.37 -5.52 5.98
CA ALA A 57 -15.29 -6.48 6.58
C ALA A 57 -16.43 -5.77 7.33
N GLY A 58 -17.61 -5.67 6.70
CA GLY A 58 -18.73 -4.91 7.25
C GLY A 58 -18.73 -3.43 6.85
N GLN A 59 -18.08 -3.11 5.74
CA GLN A 59 -18.16 -1.78 5.12
C GLN A 59 -19.60 -1.40 4.80
N ILE A 60 -19.85 -0.09 4.81
CA ILE A 60 -21.06 0.53 4.30
C ILE A 60 -21.14 0.22 2.80
N ASP A 61 -22.34 -0.12 2.33
CA ASP A 61 -22.57 -0.42 0.92
C ASP A 61 -22.33 0.84 0.07
N ASP A 62 -21.59 0.71 -1.03
CA ASP A 62 -21.26 1.84 -1.92
C ASP A 62 -22.53 2.54 -2.45
N SER A 63 -23.66 1.84 -2.59
CA SER A 63 -24.92 2.44 -3.02
C SER A 63 -25.60 3.32 -1.95
N ALA A 64 -25.22 3.15 -0.68
CA ALA A 64 -25.69 3.98 0.44
C ALA A 64 -24.84 5.26 0.63
N ILE A 65 -23.70 5.35 -0.05
CA ILE A 65 -22.80 6.51 -0.01
C ILE A 65 -23.17 7.45 -1.16
N ALA A 66 -23.56 8.67 -0.83
CA ALA A 66 -23.88 9.68 -1.82
C ALA A 66 -22.60 10.16 -2.56
N PRO A 67 -22.72 10.75 -3.76
CA PRO A 67 -21.56 11.24 -4.51
C PRO A 67 -20.72 12.31 -3.80
N ASP A 68 -21.28 12.99 -2.79
CA ASP A 68 -20.57 13.95 -1.94
C ASP A 68 -19.89 13.29 -0.73
N GLY A 69 -19.94 11.97 -0.61
CA GLY A 69 -19.39 11.18 0.49
C GLY A 69 -20.30 11.06 1.71
N SER A 70 -21.48 11.69 1.69
CA SER A 70 -22.41 11.61 2.83
C SER A 70 -23.13 10.26 2.89
N VAL A 71 -23.45 9.82 4.10
CA VAL A 71 -24.18 8.58 4.38
C VAL A 71 -25.32 8.87 5.35
N HIS A 72 -26.52 8.38 5.04
CA HIS A 72 -27.64 8.49 5.98
C HIS A 72 -27.41 7.60 7.21
N HIS A 73 -27.75 8.11 8.39
CA HIS A 73 -27.50 7.43 9.67
C HIS A 73 -28.06 6.00 9.74
N GLU A 74 -29.14 5.71 9.01
CA GLU A 74 -29.76 4.37 8.93
C GLU A 74 -28.86 3.30 8.28
N HIS A 75 -27.84 3.71 7.52
CA HIS A 75 -26.86 2.82 6.90
C HIS A 75 -25.54 2.74 7.70
N ILE A 76 -25.40 3.55 8.75
CA ILE A 76 -24.22 3.54 9.62
C ILE A 76 -24.39 2.40 10.64
N ILE A 77 -23.64 1.33 10.43
CA ILE A 77 -23.70 0.11 11.25
C ILE A 77 -22.28 -0.26 11.67
N CYS A 78 -22.09 -0.61 12.93
CA CYS A 78 -20.80 -1.04 13.43
C CYS A 78 -20.33 -2.33 12.74
N ALA A 79 -19.17 -2.28 12.08
CA ALA A 79 -18.57 -3.38 11.36
C ALA A 79 -18.27 -4.59 12.28
N LYS A 80 -18.07 -4.37 13.58
CA LYS A 80 -17.76 -5.42 14.56
C LYS A 80 -18.99 -6.14 15.11
N CYS A 81 -19.95 -5.41 15.70
CA CYS A 81 -21.09 -5.99 16.42
C CYS A 81 -22.37 -6.05 15.58
N LYS A 82 -22.40 -5.38 14.41
CA LYS A 82 -23.55 -5.29 13.48
C LYS A 82 -24.76 -4.56 14.06
N LEU A 83 -24.54 -3.73 15.07
CA LEU A 83 -25.55 -2.86 15.69
C LEU A 83 -25.39 -1.42 15.22
N GLN A 84 -26.47 -0.64 15.34
CA GLN A 84 -26.54 0.77 14.92
C GLN A 84 -26.66 1.72 16.12
N GLU A 85 -27.11 1.22 17.27
CA GLU A 85 -27.37 2.03 18.45
C GLU A 85 -26.08 2.66 18.97
N ALA A 86 -26.02 3.99 18.94
CA ALA A 86 -24.91 4.77 19.50
C ALA A 86 -25.31 5.39 20.84
N PHE A 87 -24.34 5.49 21.75
CA PHE A 87 -24.51 6.10 23.08
C PHE A 87 -23.45 7.17 23.30
N PRO A 88 -23.67 8.19 24.16
CA PRO A 88 -22.71 9.28 24.37
C PRO A 88 -21.30 8.84 24.81
N ASP A 89 -21.18 7.70 25.47
CA ASP A 89 -19.94 7.09 25.94
C ASP A 89 -19.47 5.89 25.08
N ASN A 90 -20.20 5.58 24.01
CA ASN A 90 -19.89 4.51 23.07
C ASN A 90 -20.49 4.85 21.70
N ASP A 91 -20.02 5.95 21.12
CA ASP A 91 -20.49 6.46 19.83
C ASP A 91 -19.95 5.61 18.67
N ILE A 92 -20.50 5.79 17.47
CA ILE A 92 -20.02 5.19 16.23
C ILE A 92 -19.11 6.17 15.50
N ILE A 93 -17.89 5.73 15.23
CA ILE A 93 -16.87 6.50 14.54
C ILE A 93 -16.66 5.90 13.15
N LEU A 94 -16.65 6.76 12.13
CA LEU A 94 -16.37 6.38 10.75
C LEU A 94 -14.86 6.45 10.52
N CYS A 95 -14.33 5.47 9.78
CA CYS A 95 -12.95 5.48 9.36
C CYS A 95 -12.79 6.32 8.09
N ASP A 96 -11.91 7.32 8.11
CA ASP A 96 -11.58 8.19 6.96
C ASP A 96 -10.61 7.54 5.95
N GLY A 97 -10.32 6.26 6.16
CA GLY A 97 -9.59 5.43 5.21
C GLY A 97 -10.48 4.88 4.10
N THR A 98 -9.88 4.03 3.25
CA THR A 98 -10.56 3.42 2.09
C THR A 98 -11.49 2.25 2.43
N CYS A 99 -11.72 1.97 3.71
CA CYS A 99 -12.48 0.79 4.13
C CYS A 99 -13.99 1.01 4.30
N ASN A 100 -14.46 2.26 4.26
CA ASN A 100 -15.86 2.64 4.43
C ASN A 100 -16.55 1.97 5.64
N CYS A 101 -15.81 1.73 6.72
CA CYS A 101 -16.33 1.07 7.91
C CYS A 101 -16.61 2.06 9.04
N ALA A 102 -17.63 1.74 9.83
CA ALA A 102 -17.95 2.42 11.06
C ALA A 102 -17.78 1.48 12.26
N PHE A 103 -17.38 2.01 13.42
CA PHE A 103 -17.11 1.21 14.61
C PHE A 103 -17.63 1.91 15.86
N HIS A 104 -18.29 1.17 16.74
CA HIS A 104 -18.43 1.63 18.11
C HIS A 104 -17.07 1.80 18.77
N GLN A 105 -16.91 2.85 19.57
CA GLN A 105 -15.72 3.11 20.40
C GLN A 105 -15.23 1.87 21.16
N GLU A 106 -16.13 1.16 21.85
CA GLU A 106 -15.83 -0.05 22.64
C GLU A 106 -15.68 -1.32 21.79
N CYS A 107 -16.05 -1.27 20.52
CA CYS A 107 -15.84 -2.37 19.58
C CYS A 107 -14.43 -2.36 18.94
N LEU A 108 -13.69 -1.27 19.14
CA LEU A 108 -12.29 -1.17 18.74
C LEU A 108 -11.39 -1.94 19.71
N ASP A 109 -10.20 -2.30 19.24
CA ASP A 109 -9.21 -3.03 20.02
C ASP A 109 -7.83 -2.35 19.82
N PRO A 110 -7.38 -1.54 20.80
CA PRO A 110 -8.07 -1.20 22.07
C PRO A 110 -9.32 -0.30 21.87
N PRO A 111 -10.24 -0.23 22.85
CA PRO A 111 -11.34 0.73 22.85
C PRO A 111 -10.86 2.18 22.71
N LEU A 112 -11.65 3.01 22.02
CA LEU A 112 -11.34 4.42 21.79
C LEU A 112 -12.13 5.32 22.74
N SER A 113 -11.43 5.98 23.67
CA SER A 113 -12.06 7.00 24.55
C SER A 113 -12.56 8.20 23.73
N THR A 114 -13.69 8.78 24.11
CA THR A 114 -14.29 9.96 23.45
C THR A 114 -13.33 11.15 23.44
N GLU A 115 -12.47 11.27 24.45
CA GLU A 115 -11.46 12.34 24.53
C GLU A 115 -10.31 12.21 23.52
N ASN A 116 -10.16 11.01 22.93
CA ASN A 116 -9.13 10.68 21.96
C ASN A 116 -9.68 10.67 20.52
N ILE A 117 -10.96 10.97 20.33
CA ILE A 117 -11.52 11.20 18.99
C ILE A 117 -10.92 12.52 18.48
N PRO A 118 -10.28 12.51 17.30
CA PRO A 118 -9.72 13.73 16.74
C PRO A 118 -10.83 14.76 16.45
N PRO A 119 -10.50 16.06 16.41
CA PRO A 119 -11.44 17.08 15.97
C PRO A 119 -11.94 16.84 14.53
N ASP A 120 -13.09 17.40 14.17
CA ASP A 120 -13.74 17.15 12.86
C ASP A 120 -12.89 17.53 11.62
N ASP A 121 -11.84 18.33 11.77
CA ASP A 121 -10.90 18.68 10.70
C ASP A 121 -9.69 17.73 10.59
N GLU A 122 -9.56 16.77 11.51
CA GLU A 122 -8.54 15.73 11.53
C GLU A 122 -9.19 14.33 11.43
N GLY A 123 -8.83 13.58 10.40
CA GLY A 123 -9.44 12.26 10.17
C GLY A 123 -9.01 11.18 11.15
N TRP A 124 -9.91 10.26 11.46
CA TRP A 124 -9.65 9.04 12.23
C TRP A 124 -9.50 7.82 11.33
N PHE A 125 -8.48 7.00 11.60
CA PHE A 125 -8.20 5.80 10.81
C PHE A 125 -8.20 4.54 11.68
N CYS A 126 -8.91 3.51 11.23
CA CYS A 126 -8.84 2.19 11.85
C CYS A 126 -7.42 1.60 11.72
N LYS A 127 -7.10 0.61 12.57
CA LYS A 127 -5.77 -0.02 12.61
C LYS A 127 -5.30 -0.60 11.28
N PHE A 128 -6.23 -1.07 10.45
CA PHE A 128 -5.90 -1.65 9.15
C PHE A 128 -5.55 -0.56 8.12
N CYS A 129 -6.36 0.50 8.02
CA CYS A 129 -6.07 1.63 7.14
C CYS A 129 -4.78 2.34 7.55
N LYS A 130 -4.56 2.56 8.85
CA LYS A 130 -3.32 3.13 9.36
C LYS A 130 -2.10 2.28 8.97
N CYS A 131 -2.17 0.96 9.18
CA CYS A 131 -1.10 0.04 8.79
C CYS A 131 -0.83 0.06 7.28
N LYS A 132 -1.89 0.09 6.45
CA LYS A 132 -1.76 0.23 5.00
C LYS A 132 -1.03 1.52 4.61
N MET A 133 -1.41 2.65 5.19
CA MET A 133 -0.77 3.94 4.92
C MET A 133 0.71 3.93 5.31
N GLU A 134 1.04 3.39 6.49
CA GLU A 134 2.44 3.26 6.95
C GLU A 134 3.27 2.38 5.99
N ILE A 135 2.70 1.28 5.49
CA ILE A 135 3.37 0.42 4.49
C ILE A 135 3.59 1.16 3.18
N ILE A 136 2.60 1.90 2.68
CA ILE A 136 2.72 2.67 1.44
C ILE A 136 3.77 3.78 1.61
N GLU A 137 3.75 4.51 2.71
CA GLU A 137 4.73 5.55 3.02
C GLU A 137 6.16 4.98 3.07
N ALA A 138 6.36 3.88 3.80
CA ALA A 138 7.66 3.20 3.88
C ALA A 138 8.11 2.69 2.49
N THR A 139 7.19 2.16 1.69
CA THR A 139 7.44 1.69 0.32
C THR A 139 7.90 2.84 -0.57
N ASN A 140 7.21 3.98 -0.51
CA ASN A 140 7.57 5.20 -1.23
C ASN A 140 8.96 5.69 -0.82
N ALA A 141 9.23 5.79 0.49
CA ALA A 141 10.49 6.28 1.02
C ALA A 141 11.69 5.38 0.71
N HIS A 142 11.52 4.05 0.73
CA HIS A 142 12.63 3.11 0.59
C HIS A 142 12.92 2.66 -0.83
N ILE A 143 11.92 2.68 -1.72
CA ILE A 143 12.01 2.17 -3.09
C ILE A 143 11.94 3.31 -4.12
N GLY A 144 11.59 4.53 -3.70
CA GLY A 144 11.41 5.67 -4.61
C GLY A 144 10.15 5.56 -5.46
N THR A 145 9.10 4.97 -4.88
CA THR A 145 7.76 4.92 -5.50
C THR A 145 6.94 6.14 -5.06
N HIS A 146 5.81 6.37 -5.74
CA HIS A 146 4.92 7.52 -5.49
C HIS A 146 3.46 7.08 -5.45
N PHE A 147 3.17 6.00 -4.73
CA PHE A 147 1.80 5.55 -4.53
C PHE A 147 1.05 6.52 -3.61
N ALA A 148 -0.20 6.84 -3.96
CA ALA A 148 -1.08 7.61 -3.08
C ALA A 148 -1.48 6.77 -1.86
N MET A 149 -1.76 7.40 -0.71
CA MET A 149 -2.07 6.69 0.54
C MET A 149 -3.39 5.90 0.46
N ASP A 150 -4.30 6.33 -0.40
CA ASP A 150 -5.58 5.72 -0.73
C ASP A 150 -5.51 4.76 -1.92
N SER A 151 -4.30 4.43 -2.41
CA SER A 151 -4.14 3.53 -3.55
C SER A 151 -4.82 2.18 -3.30
N ASN A 152 -5.63 1.74 -4.26
CA ASN A 152 -6.12 0.37 -4.31
C ASN A 152 -4.93 -0.60 -4.51
N TRP A 153 -4.96 -1.76 -3.83
CA TRP A 153 -3.92 -2.79 -3.96
C TRP A 153 -3.63 -3.17 -5.43
N GLU A 154 -4.62 -3.10 -6.32
CA GLU A 154 -4.47 -3.41 -7.73
C GLU A 154 -3.45 -2.54 -8.46
N ASN A 155 -3.25 -1.31 -7.98
CA ASN A 155 -2.31 -0.35 -8.53
C ASN A 155 -0.89 -0.49 -7.94
N ILE A 156 -0.75 -1.14 -6.78
CA ILE A 156 0.53 -1.33 -6.11
C ILE A 156 1.35 -2.38 -6.86
N PHE A 157 2.45 -1.95 -7.50
CA PHE A 157 3.31 -2.83 -8.31
C PHE A 157 2.56 -3.61 -9.41
N LYS A 158 1.61 -2.94 -10.07
CA LYS A 158 0.79 -3.52 -11.14
C LYS A 158 1.63 -4.12 -12.27
N GLU A 159 2.63 -3.40 -12.75
CA GLU A 159 3.48 -3.85 -13.86
C GLU A 159 4.29 -5.09 -13.46
N GLU A 160 4.81 -5.13 -12.23
CA GLU A 160 5.52 -6.29 -11.71
C GLU A 160 4.64 -7.52 -11.56
N ALA A 161 3.36 -7.35 -11.23
CA ALA A 161 2.39 -8.44 -11.13
C ALA A 161 2.02 -9.04 -12.49
N LEU A 162 2.25 -8.31 -13.59
CA LEU A 162 2.00 -8.78 -14.95
C LEU A 162 3.20 -9.51 -15.57
N LEU A 163 4.37 -9.49 -14.92
CA LEU A 163 5.56 -10.16 -15.43
C LEU A 163 5.38 -11.69 -15.39
N PRO A 164 5.59 -12.40 -16.50
CA PRO A 164 5.57 -13.86 -16.49
C PRO A 164 6.75 -14.41 -15.69
N GLU A 165 6.56 -15.57 -15.05
CA GLU A 165 7.65 -16.28 -14.36
C GLU A 165 8.80 -16.56 -15.33
N GLY A 166 9.89 -15.78 -15.25
CA GLY A 166 11.10 -15.95 -16.06
C GLY A 166 11.52 -14.77 -16.95
N GLU A 167 10.74 -13.70 -17.09
CA GLU A 167 11.11 -12.50 -17.87
C GLU A 167 11.68 -11.35 -17.01
N GLU A 168 12.51 -11.68 -16.02
CA GLU A 168 13.12 -10.73 -15.07
C GLU A 168 14.21 -9.82 -15.71
N SER A 169 14.48 -9.97 -17.00
CA SER A 169 15.63 -9.39 -17.70
C SER A 169 15.38 -8.04 -18.38
N LEU A 170 14.15 -7.55 -18.51
CA LEU A 170 13.83 -6.43 -19.43
C LEU A 170 13.64 -5.03 -18.83
N LEU A 171 13.66 -4.84 -17.51
CA LEU A 171 13.52 -3.50 -16.93
C LEU A 171 14.87 -2.77 -16.83
N CYS A 172 15.36 -2.29 -17.97
CA CYS A 172 16.19 -1.09 -18.03
C CYS A 172 15.39 -0.02 -18.78
N PRO A 173 15.05 1.14 -18.18
CA PRO A 173 14.42 2.21 -18.93
C PRO A 173 15.45 2.75 -19.92
N ASN A 174 15.30 2.41 -21.19
CA ASN A 174 15.95 3.11 -22.29
C ASN A 174 15.48 4.57 -22.23
N LYS A 175 16.29 5.44 -21.61
CA LYS A 175 16.15 6.88 -21.85
C LYS A 175 16.57 7.11 -23.29
N THR A 176 15.57 7.19 -24.17
CA THR A 176 15.69 7.64 -25.55
C THR A 176 16.44 8.97 -25.56
N GLY A 177 17.68 8.93 -26.08
CA GLY A 177 18.40 10.14 -26.46
C GLY A 177 17.61 10.87 -27.53
N HIS A 178 17.22 12.09 -27.21
CA HIS A 178 16.69 13.06 -28.16
C HIS A 178 17.83 13.44 -29.11
N LEU A 179 17.73 13.02 -30.37
CA LEU A 179 18.54 13.55 -31.46
C LEU A 179 17.89 14.87 -31.90
N MET A 180 18.59 15.98 -31.66
CA MET A 180 18.63 17.13 -32.56
C MET A 180 20.09 17.50 -32.79
#